data_AF-G0QEX3-F1
#
_entry.id   AF-G0QEX3-F1
#
_cell.length_a   1.000
_cell.length_b   1.000
_cell.length_c   1.000
_cell.angle_alpha   90.00
_cell.angle_beta   90.00
_cell.angle_gamma   90.00
#
_symmetry.space_group_name_H-M   'P 1'
#
loop_
_entity.id
_entity.type
_entity.pdbx_description
1 polymer ?
#
loop_
_entity_poly.entity_id
_entity_poly.type
_entity_poly.pdbx_seq_one_letter_code
_entity_poly.pdbx_strand_id
1 'polypeptide(L)'
;MKSATSGYGEMSEELQRIVKDIDGGKSMLKALELSIVRNPSERYRRAMWQLTNSIKSGTDITSTMESITDSIIKQQKLEIEKYGEELNPYILVYLLVAVIGPALGITGMIVISSFTGTSVGVPLYVGILFFLVVIQVFFLNLIKSKRPEVRS
;
A
#
# COMPACT_ATOMS: atom_id res chain seq x y z
N MET A 1 11.56 7.02 27.78
CA MET A 1 11.59 6.19 26.55
C MET A 1 10.16 5.90 26.11
N LYS A 2 9.61 6.74 25.22
CA LYS A 2 8.32 6.53 24.54
C LYS A 2 8.50 7.04 23.11
N SER A 3 9.19 6.27 22.27
CA SER A 3 9.26 6.54 20.83
C SER A 3 9.76 5.30 20.11
N ALA A 4 8.84 4.42 19.71
CA ALA A 4 8.99 3.33 18.72
C ALA A 4 7.72 2.45 18.60
N THR A 5 6.84 2.45 19.60
CA THR A 5 5.70 1.50 19.67
C THR A 5 4.38 2.04 19.09
N SER A 6 4.37 3.17 18.38
CA SER A 6 3.12 3.75 17.84
C SER A 6 2.55 2.99 16.64
N GLY A 7 3.33 2.10 15.99
CA GLY A 7 2.87 1.24 14.89
C GLY A 7 2.57 -0.21 15.28
N TYR A 8 2.98 -0.64 16.48
CA TYR A 8 2.84 -2.02 16.95
C TYR A 8 1.76 -2.19 18.03
N GLY A 9 0.91 -1.18 18.27
CA GLY A 9 0.02 -1.11 19.44
C GLY A 9 -0.65 -2.44 19.82
N GLU A 10 -1.40 -3.03 18.90
CA GLU A 10 -2.11 -4.29 19.14
C GLU A 10 -1.18 -5.49 19.34
N MET A 11 -0.09 -5.58 18.57
CA MET A 11 0.88 -6.67 18.66
C MET A 11 1.71 -6.60 19.95
N SER A 12 2.11 -5.39 20.33
CA SER A 12 2.84 -5.12 21.57
C SER A 12 1.97 -5.38 22.79
N GLU A 13 0.69 -5.01 22.75
CA GLU A 13 -0.27 -5.37 23.79
C GLU A 13 -0.43 -6.89 23.91
N GLU A 14 -0.50 -7.61 22.79
CA GLU A 14 -0.65 -9.06 22.82
C GLU A 14 0.61 -9.75 23.39
N LEU A 15 1.80 -9.30 22.98
CA LEU A 15 3.07 -9.80 23.55
C LEU A 15 3.18 -9.50 25.04
N GLN A 16 2.76 -8.31 25.50
CA GLN A 16 2.72 -7.98 26.93
C GLN A 16 1.75 -8.88 27.70
N ARG A 17 0.58 -9.21 27.12
CA ARG A 17 -0.35 -10.16 27.73
C ARG A 17 0.24 -11.56 27.84
N ILE A 18 0.98 -12.03 26.83
CA ILE A 18 1.70 -13.31 26.88
C ILE A 18 2.72 -13.31 28.02
N VAL A 19 3.54 -12.26 28.14
CA VAL A 19 4.52 -12.15 29.23
C VAL A 19 3.82 -12.14 30.59
N LYS A 20 2.75 -11.37 30.75
CA LYS A 20 1.95 -11.33 31.98
C LYS A 20 1.34 -12.68 32.35
N ASP A 21 0.91 -13.45 31.35
CA ASP A 21 0.38 -14.80 31.54
C ASP A 21 1.46 -15.76 32.06
N ILE A 22 2.69 -15.62 31.56
CA ILE A 22 3.85 -16.40 32.01
C ILE A 22 4.26 -15.98 33.43
N ASP A 23 4.37 -14.68 33.69
CA ASP A 23 4.67 -14.14 35.03
C ASP A 23 3.59 -14.54 36.05
N GLY A 24 2.34 -14.69 35.60
CA GLY A 24 1.21 -15.20 36.38
C GLY A 24 1.23 -16.71 36.63
N GLY A 25 2.27 -17.43 36.20
CA GLY A 25 2.47 -18.85 36.46
C GLY A 25 1.94 -19.81 35.39
N LYS A 26 1.44 -19.31 34.25
CA LYS A 26 1.11 -20.18 33.11
C LYS A 26 2.40 -20.63 32.42
N SER A 27 2.41 -21.86 31.89
CA SER A 27 3.51 -22.28 31.03
C SER A 27 3.54 -21.43 29.75
N MET A 28 4.74 -21.13 29.25
CA MET A 28 4.95 -20.40 28.00
C MET A 28 4.11 -20.96 26.85
N LEU A 29 4.08 -22.29 26.77
CA LEU A 29 3.35 -23.04 25.77
C LEU A 29 1.83 -22.82 25.87
N LYS A 30 1.30 -22.76 27.09
CA LYS A 30 -0.11 -22.45 27.34
C LYS A 30 -0.45 -20.99 27.05
N ALA A 31 0.45 -20.06 27.39
CA ALA A 31 0.28 -18.63 27.13
C ALA A 31 0.24 -18.34 25.61
N LEU A 32 1.12 -18.97 24.83
CA LEU A 32 1.12 -18.88 23.37
C LEU A 32 -0.15 -19.47 22.74
N GLU A 33 -0.60 -20.64 23.20
CA GLU A 33 -1.86 -21.24 22.73
C GLU A 33 -3.07 -20.35 22.99
N LEU A 34 -3.15 -19.72 24.17
CA LEU A 34 -4.22 -18.78 24.51
C LEU A 34 -4.19 -17.54 23.62
N SER A 35 -3.01 -17.04 23.28
CA SER A 35 -2.85 -15.92 22.36
C SER A 35 -3.34 -16.25 20.95
N ILE A 36 -3.03 -17.44 20.43
CA ILE A 36 -3.52 -17.92 19.14
C ILE A 36 -5.05 -17.91 19.10
N VAL A 37 -5.71 -18.39 20.15
CA VAL A 37 -7.19 -18.44 20.19
C VAL A 37 -7.82 -17.05 20.29
N ARG A 38 -7.17 -16.11 20.98
CA ARG A 38 -7.68 -14.75 21.19
C ARG A 38 -7.52 -13.82 19.99
N ASN A 39 -6.54 -14.06 19.12
CA ASN A 39 -6.22 -13.14 18.03
C ASN A 39 -6.98 -13.48 16.74
N PRO A 40 -7.80 -12.58 16.17
CA PRO A 40 -8.53 -12.84 14.94
C PRO A 40 -7.64 -12.88 13.69
N SER A 41 -6.41 -12.33 13.74
CA SER A 41 -5.50 -12.30 12.59
C SER A 41 -4.99 -13.70 12.24
N GLU A 42 -5.34 -14.18 11.04
CA GLU A 42 -4.85 -15.45 10.48
C GLU A 42 -3.32 -15.48 10.32
N ARG A 43 -2.69 -14.35 9.99
CA ARG A 43 -1.22 -14.25 9.87
C ARG A 43 -0.56 -14.45 11.23
N TYR A 44 -1.10 -13.81 12.27
CA TYR A 44 -0.63 -13.96 13.64
C TYR A 44 -0.79 -15.40 14.13
N ARG A 45 -1.99 -15.98 13.96
CA ARG A 45 -2.29 -17.35 14.38
C ARG A 45 -1.34 -18.35 13.75
N ARG A 46 -1.06 -18.24 12.44
CA ARG A 46 -0.10 -19.11 11.75
C ARG A 46 1.32 -18.96 12.30
N ALA A 47 1.80 -17.74 12.47
CA ALA A 47 3.15 -17.48 13.00
C ALA A 47 3.31 -18.05 14.43
N MET A 48 2.37 -17.75 15.33
CA MET A 48 2.43 -18.23 16.70
C MET A 48 2.26 -19.74 16.81
N TRP A 49 1.46 -20.36 15.92
CA TRP A 49 1.32 -21.81 15.86
C TRP A 49 2.62 -22.50 15.45
N GLN A 50 3.34 -21.96 14.46
CA GLN A 50 4.66 -22.46 14.06
C GLN A 50 5.67 -22.37 15.20
N LEU A 51 5.69 -21.24 15.93
CA LEU A 51 6.54 -21.09 17.12
C LEU A 51 6.19 -22.07 18.23
N THR A 52 4.90 -22.25 18.50
CA THR A 52 4.44 -23.17 19.54
C THR A 52 4.86 -24.61 19.22
N ASN A 53 4.76 -25.02 17.96
CA ASN A 53 5.21 -26.35 17.53
C ASN A 53 6.73 -26.50 17.58
N SER A 54 7.47 -25.44 17.28
CA SER A 54 8.94 -25.43 17.41
C SER A 54 9.36 -25.63 18.87
N ILE A 55 8.75 -24.87 19.78
CA ILE A 55 8.94 -25.03 21.24
C ILE A 55 8.53 -26.43 21.72
N LYS A 56 7.40 -26.99 21.24
CA LYS A 56 6.94 -28.35 21.59
C LYS A 56 7.91 -29.45 21.18
N SER A 57 8.52 -29.31 20.00
CA SER A 57 9.41 -30.33 19.43
C SER A 57 10.87 -30.14 19.83
N GLY A 58 11.21 -29.07 20.56
CA GLY A 58 12.59 -28.73 20.92
C GLY A 58 13.45 -28.32 19.73
N THR A 59 12.82 -27.92 18.61
CA THR A 59 13.56 -27.38 17.45
C THR A 59 14.11 -26.00 17.77
N ASP A 60 15.12 -25.57 17.03
CA ASP A 60 15.72 -24.25 17.21
C ASP A 60 14.69 -23.15 16.90
N ILE A 61 14.24 -22.48 17.96
CA ILE A 61 13.28 -21.37 17.91
C ILE A 61 13.80 -20.24 17.02
N THR A 62 15.13 -20.04 16.99
CA THR A 62 15.80 -19.01 16.17
C THR A 62 15.51 -19.26 14.69
N SER A 63 15.73 -20.49 14.22
CA SER A 63 15.46 -20.89 12.83
C SER A 63 13.98 -20.73 12.44
N THR A 64 13.08 -20.96 13.39
CA THR A 64 11.62 -20.80 13.18
C THR A 64 11.25 -19.32 13.08
N MET A 65 11.82 -18.48 13.94
CA MET A 65 11.66 -17.02 13.90
C MET A 65 12.18 -16.41 12.60
N GLU A 66 13.36 -16.86 12.13
CA GLU A 66 13.91 -16.47 10.84
C GLU A 66 12.95 -16.84 9.70
N SER A 67 12.47 -18.10 9.68
CA SER A 67 11.53 -18.55 8.65
C SER A 67 10.22 -17.75 8.64
N ILE A 68 9.65 -17.44 9.81
CA ILE A 68 8.45 -16.60 9.93
C ILE A 68 8.75 -15.19 9.40
N THR A 69 9.88 -14.61 9.78
CA THR A 69 10.28 -13.26 9.35
C THR A 69 10.48 -13.20 7.84
N ASP A 70 11.18 -14.16 7.26
CA ASP A 70 11.36 -14.29 5.80
C ASP A 70 10.03 -14.44 5.08
N SER A 71 9.08 -15.19 5.66
CA SER A 71 7.74 -15.33 5.09
C SER A 71 6.97 -14.00 5.09
N ILE A 72 7.12 -13.19 6.15
CA ILE A 72 6.48 -11.88 6.27
C ILE A 72 7.10 -10.90 5.26
N ILE A 73 8.43 -10.86 5.16
CA ILE A 73 9.15 -10.01 4.21
C ILE A 73 8.76 -10.39 2.78
N LYS A 74 8.72 -11.69 2.46
CA LYS A 74 8.30 -12.18 1.14
C LYS A 74 6.86 -11.80 0.83
N GLN A 75 5.94 -11.91 1.79
CA GLN A 75 4.55 -11.45 1.63
C GLN A 75 4.46 -9.95 1.37
N GLN A 76 5.18 -9.13 2.14
CA GLN A 76 5.23 -7.69 1.94
C GLN A 76 5.79 -7.33 0.56
N LYS A 77 6.84 -8.02 0.12
CA LYS A 77 7.41 -7.83 -1.22
C LYS A 77 6.39 -8.16 -2.31
N LEU A 78 5.67 -9.28 -2.18
CA LEU A 78 4.60 -9.66 -3.11
C LEU A 78 3.45 -8.65 -3.11
N GLU A 79 3.10 -8.08 -1.97
CA GLU A 79 2.07 -7.06 -1.85
C GLU A 79 2.47 -5.76 -2.55
N ILE A 80 3.75 -5.34 -2.42
CA ILE A 80 4.32 -4.20 -3.14
C ILE A 80 4.38 -4.47 -4.64
N GLU A 81 4.81 -5.67 -5.06
CA GLU A 81 4.86 -6.06 -6.48
C GLU A 81 3.46 -6.05 -7.10
N LYS A 82 2.47 -6.69 -6.44
CA LYS A 82 1.07 -6.66 -6.88
C LYS A 82 0.51 -5.25 -6.95
N TYR A 83 0.81 -4.41 -5.96
CA TYR A 83 0.41 -3.01 -5.98
C TYR A 83 0.99 -2.27 -7.19
N GLY A 84 2.27 -2.48 -7.51
CA GLY A 84 2.92 -1.91 -8.69
C GLY A 84 2.31 -2.41 -10.00
N GLU A 85 2.01 -3.71 -10.09
CA GLU A 85 1.35 -4.32 -11.24
C GLU A 85 -0.08 -3.80 -11.43
N GLU A 86 -0.85 -3.64 -10.35
CA GLU A 86 -2.20 -3.09 -10.39
C GLU A 86 -2.21 -1.58 -10.70
N LEU A 87 -1.22 -0.81 -10.24
CA LEU A 87 -1.12 0.62 -10.54
C LEU A 87 -0.76 0.89 -12.00
N ASN A 88 0.02 0.01 -12.63
CA ASN A 88 0.60 0.26 -13.94
C ASN A 88 -0.47 0.53 -15.02
N PRO A 89 -1.56 -0.25 -15.17
CA PRO A 89 -2.63 0.05 -16.13
C PRO A 89 -3.35 1.39 -15.85
N TYR A 90 -3.63 1.71 -14.59
CA TYR A 90 -4.32 2.95 -14.24
C TYR A 90 -3.45 4.19 -14.52
N ILE A 91 -2.15 4.10 -14.26
CA ILE A 91 -1.18 5.16 -14.59
C ILE A 91 -1.10 5.33 -16.11
N LEU A 92 -1.10 4.24 -16.88
CA LEU A 92 -1.03 4.28 -18.35
C LEU A 92 -2.27 4.95 -18.96
N VAL A 93 -3.48 4.54 -18.55
CA VAL A 93 -4.74 5.19 -19.00
C VAL A 93 -4.74 6.67 -18.60
N TYR A 94 -4.28 6.98 -17.39
CA TYR A 94 -4.15 8.36 -16.94
C TYR A 94 -3.21 9.17 -17.84
N LEU A 95 -2.01 8.66 -18.13
CA LEU A 95 -1.03 9.35 -18.97
C LEU A 95 -1.60 9.58 -20.38
N LEU A 96 -2.34 8.60 -20.91
CA LEU A 96 -2.99 8.71 -22.21
C LEU A 96 -4.06 9.79 -22.24
N VAL A 97 -4.95 9.87 -21.23
CA VAL A 97 -6.09 10.81 -21.25
C VAL A 97 -5.72 12.20 -20.73
N ALA A 98 -4.83 12.30 -19.73
CA ALA A 98 -4.51 13.58 -19.09
C ALA A 98 -3.32 14.31 -19.73
N VAL A 99 -2.43 13.59 -20.40
CA VAL A 99 -1.23 14.18 -21.04
C VAL A 99 -1.30 14.04 -22.56
N ILE A 100 -1.42 12.82 -23.07
CA ILE A 100 -1.38 12.57 -24.52
C ILE A 100 -2.64 13.10 -25.21
N GLY A 101 -3.83 12.86 -24.65
CA GLY A 101 -5.12 13.31 -25.20
C GLY A 101 -5.16 14.82 -25.44
N PRO A 102 -4.82 15.65 -24.45
CA PRO A 102 -4.73 17.10 -24.60
C PRO A 102 -3.69 17.53 -25.64
N ALA A 103 -2.51 16.90 -25.66
CA ALA A 103 -1.47 17.22 -26.64
C ALA A 103 -1.92 16.90 -28.08
N LEU A 104 -2.54 15.74 -28.30
CA LEU A 104 -3.12 15.36 -29.58
C LEU A 104 -4.32 16.23 -29.96
N GLY A 105 -5.16 16.60 -29.00
CA GLY A 105 -6.30 17.49 -29.19
C GLY A 105 -5.87 18.87 -29.69
N ILE A 106 -4.87 19.48 -29.04
CA ILE A 106 -4.29 20.76 -29.47
C ILE A 106 -3.69 20.63 -30.87
N THR A 107 -2.89 19.58 -31.10
CA THR A 107 -2.22 19.37 -32.39
C THR A 107 -3.24 19.18 -33.51
N GLY A 108 -4.26 18.34 -33.30
CA GLY A 108 -5.34 18.11 -34.25
C GLY A 108 -6.14 19.38 -34.52
N MET A 109 -6.39 20.19 -33.49
CA MET A 109 -7.08 21.47 -33.65
C MET A 109 -6.27 22.45 -34.51
N ILE A 110 -4.95 22.54 -34.31
CA ILE A 110 -4.04 23.37 -35.13
C ILE A 110 -4.09 22.89 -36.59
N VAL A 111 -4.00 21.58 -36.83
CA VAL A 111 -4.03 21.00 -38.17
C VAL A 111 -5.35 21.28 -38.87
N ILE A 112 -6.49 21.04 -38.22
CA ILE A 112 -7.82 21.30 -38.79
C ILE A 112 -8.03 22.80 -39.06
N SER A 113 -7.60 23.67 -38.16
CA SER A 113 -7.67 25.12 -38.37
C SER A 113 -6.86 25.57 -39.59
N SER A 114 -5.72 24.92 -39.84
CA SER A 114 -4.86 25.21 -40.99
C SER A 114 -5.52 24.82 -42.32
N PHE A 115 -6.29 23.73 -42.35
CA PHE A 115 -6.99 23.28 -43.56
C PHE A 115 -8.30 24.03 -43.83
N THR A 116 -9.02 24.40 -42.77
CA THR A 116 -10.34 25.06 -42.90
C THR A 116 -10.22 26.56 -43.14
N GLY A 117 -9.03 27.16 -42.94
CA GLY A 117 -8.82 28.61 -43.08
C GLY A 117 -9.57 29.45 -42.03
N THR A 118 -10.26 28.80 -41.10
CA THR A 118 -11.01 29.44 -40.03
C THR A 118 -10.02 29.91 -38.96
N SER A 119 -9.88 31.21 -38.77
CA SER A 119 -9.12 31.74 -37.64
C SER A 119 -9.91 31.45 -36.35
N VAL A 120 -9.35 30.59 -35.51
CA VAL A 120 -9.86 30.40 -34.16
C VAL A 120 -9.65 31.74 -33.44
N GLY A 121 -10.75 32.41 -33.09
CA GLY A 121 -10.67 33.68 -32.38
C GLY A 121 -9.83 33.52 -31.11
N VAL A 122 -8.95 34.48 -30.83
CA VAL A 122 -8.08 34.52 -29.64
C VAL A 122 -8.85 34.19 -28.34
N PRO A 123 -10.09 34.65 -28.12
CA PRO A 123 -10.85 34.30 -26.92
C PRO A 123 -11.18 32.79 -26.80
N LEU A 124 -11.50 32.13 -27.92
CA LEU A 124 -11.84 30.71 -27.93
C LEU A 124 -10.60 29.86 -27.69
N TYR A 125 -9.46 30.24 -28.28
CA TYR A 125 -8.18 29.58 -28.07
C TYR A 125 -7.72 29.66 -26.60
N VAL A 126 -7.80 30.86 -26.00
CA VAL A 126 -7.49 31.07 -24.57
C VAL A 126 -8.47 30.29 -23.67
N GLY A 127 -9.76 30.24 -24.03
CA GLY A 127 -10.76 29.45 -23.30
C GLY A 127 -10.46 27.95 -23.30
N ILE A 128 -10.05 27.39 -24.43
CA ILE A 128 -9.69 25.97 -24.55
C ILE A 128 -8.41 25.67 -23.75
N LEU A 129 -7.39 26.53 -23.84
CA LEU A 129 -6.17 26.38 -23.04
C LEU A 129 -6.47 26.43 -21.53
N PHE A 130 -7.31 27.36 -21.09
CA PHE A 130 -7.71 27.46 -19.69
C PHE A 130 -8.46 26.21 -19.22
N PHE A 131 -9.45 25.76 -20.00
CA PHE A 131 -10.20 24.53 -19.70
C PHE A 131 -9.29 23.30 -19.59
N LEU A 132 -8.30 23.21 -20.48
CA LEU A 132 -7.32 22.12 -20.50
C LEU A 132 -6.41 22.14 -19.26
N VAL A 133 -5.95 23.31 -18.84
CA VAL A 133 -5.16 23.48 -17.59
C VAL A 133 -6.01 23.11 -16.37
N VAL A 134 -7.27 23.53 -16.32
CA VAL A 134 -8.20 23.18 -15.22
C VAL A 134 -8.38 21.65 -15.14
N ILE A 135 -8.59 21.00 -16.27
CA ILE A 135 -8.67 19.53 -16.35
C ILE A 135 -7.38 18.88 -15.83
N GLN A 136 -6.20 19.35 -16.27
CA GLN A 136 -4.92 18.81 -15.81
C GLN A 136 -4.71 18.98 -14.30
N VAL A 137 -5.07 20.13 -13.73
CA VAL A 137 -4.99 20.39 -12.28
C VAL A 137 -5.96 19.52 -11.49
N PHE A 138 -7.18 19.33 -11.99
CA PHE A 138 -8.15 18.41 -11.39
C PHE A 138 -7.61 16.97 -11.37
N PHE A 139 -7.05 16.52 -12.49
CA PHE A 139 -6.45 15.19 -12.62
C PHE A 139 -5.21 14.99 -11.74
N LEU A 140 -4.34 16.00 -11.62
CA LEU A 140 -3.19 15.95 -10.70
C LEU A 140 -3.63 15.84 -9.23
N ASN A 141 -4.69 16.54 -8.83
CA ASN A 141 -5.27 16.40 -7.50
C ASN A 141 -5.84 15.00 -7.26
N LEU A 142 -6.51 14.41 -8.26
CA LEU A 142 -7.02 13.04 -8.19
C LEU A 142 -5.90 12.00 -8.03
N ILE A 143 -4.75 12.19 -8.71
CA ILE A 143 -3.56 11.34 -8.50
C ILE A 143 -2.98 11.53 -7.11
N LYS A 144 -2.83 12.77 -6.64
CA LYS A 144 -2.25 13.05 -5.33
C LYS A 144 -3.05 12.36 -4.22
N SER A 145 -4.37 12.29 -4.36
CA SER A 145 -5.26 11.56 -3.44
C SER A 145 -5.12 10.03 -3.52
N LYS A 146 -4.61 9.47 -4.62
CA LYS A 146 -4.44 8.02 -4.81
C LYS A 146 -3.01 7.52 -4.55
N ARG A 147 -2.06 8.41 -4.30
CA ARG A 147 -0.75 8.00 -3.79
C ARG A 147 -0.95 7.58 -2.32
N PRO A 148 -0.73 6.32 -1.94
CA PRO A 148 -0.70 5.96 -0.54
C PRO A 148 0.46 6.74 0.06
N GLU A 149 0.13 7.70 0.94
CA GLU A 149 1.11 8.28 1.84
C GLU A 149 1.64 7.11 2.68
N VAL A 150 2.80 6.60 2.28
CA VAL A 150 3.63 5.76 3.14
C VAL A 150 4.03 6.67 4.30
N ARG A 151 3.19 6.70 5.34
CA ARG A 151 3.54 7.29 6.62
C ARG A 151 4.68 6.44 7.17
N SER A 152 5.90 6.93 6.98
CA SER A 152 7.09 6.49 7.72
C SER A 152 6.94 6.82 9.20
#